data_AF-A0A191Z2J9-F1
#
_entry.id   AF-A0A191Z2J9-F1
#
_cell.length_a   1.000
_cell.length_b   1.000
_cell.length_c   1.000
_cell.angle_alpha   90.00
_cell.angle_beta   90.00
_cell.angle_gamma   90.00
#
_symmetry.space_group_name_H-M   'P 1'
#
loop_
_entity.id
_entity.type
_entity.pdbx_description
1 polymer ?
#
loop_
_entity_poly.entity_id
_entity_poly.type
_entity_poly.pdbx_seq_one_letter_code
_entity_poly.pdbx_strand_id
1 'polypeptide(L)'
;MAFGCTEAEALLHGTNEVIERHILSCFFMAVCSIGPAMDLYTPSEELLTSALQDNPSAIESANKLQIIIIKDMLGVYFTVAFPKAGPGDLHISPIGSGCSLDIRTAIQRATTEQFQSHSLYGIVEEAIDKTTLDLLSSSDKLKGLIGFAHIRSLSLPSLDQPLTDFTASVPQQLKTLQNNLLREGKTIFHRTVARYSGNNVVSQCYVPGLERFNIIRNGCLVAPQHILRKTSKSLHLEQQK
;
A
#
# COMPACT_ATOMS: atom_id res chain seq x y z
N MET A 1 9.63 3.21 9.49
CA MET A 1 10.19 4.08 10.56
C MET A 1 9.87 5.47 10.12
N ALA A 2 9.45 6.35 11.01
CA ALA A 2 8.96 7.65 10.61
C ALA A 2 9.54 8.77 11.47
N PHE A 3 9.85 9.89 10.81
CA PHE A 3 10.16 11.16 11.43
C PHE A 3 8.87 11.99 11.55
N GLY A 4 8.76 12.79 12.60
CA GLY A 4 7.69 13.77 12.77
C GLY A 4 8.16 14.97 13.58
N CYS A 5 7.48 16.11 13.39
CA CYS A 5 7.70 17.33 14.17
C CYS A 5 7.13 17.22 15.59
N THR A 6 6.34 16.17 15.83
CA THR A 6 5.83 15.71 17.11
C THR A 6 5.87 14.18 17.18
N GLU A 7 5.80 13.63 18.39
CA GLU A 7 5.71 12.17 18.58
C GLU A 7 4.43 11.58 17.97
N ALA A 8 3.32 12.33 18.00
CA ALA A 8 2.06 11.91 17.42
C ALA A 8 2.13 11.81 15.88
N GLU A 9 2.77 12.76 15.21
CA GLU A 9 2.98 12.71 13.75
C GLU A 9 3.90 11.54 13.37
N ALA A 10 5.02 11.36 14.09
CA ALA A 10 5.93 10.25 13.85
C ALA A 10 5.22 8.90 14.02
N LEU A 11 4.38 8.76 15.06
CA LEU A 11 3.61 7.55 15.29
C LEU A 11 2.52 7.35 14.23
N LEU A 12 1.83 8.41 13.80
CA LEU A 12 0.80 8.32 12.77
C LEU A 12 1.39 7.86 11.44
N HIS A 13 2.47 8.52 11.01
CA HIS A 13 3.20 8.15 9.80
C HIS A 13 3.71 6.71 9.87
N GLY A 14 4.38 6.33 10.97
CA GLY A 14 4.91 4.98 11.13
C GLY A 14 3.81 3.90 11.19
N THR A 15 2.64 4.22 11.75
CA THR A 15 1.50 3.31 11.78
C THR A 15 0.91 3.12 10.38
N ASN A 16 0.66 4.22 9.65
CA ASN A 16 0.17 4.16 8.27
C ASN A 16 1.15 3.38 7.37
N GLU A 17 2.46 3.62 7.48
CA GLU A 17 3.49 2.92 6.69
C GLU A 17 3.50 1.39 6.95
N VAL A 18 3.29 0.97 8.20
CA VAL A 18 3.21 -0.46 8.56
C VAL A 18 1.91 -1.10 8.04
N ILE A 19 0.78 -0.38 8.10
CA ILE A 19 -0.50 -0.82 7.52
C ILE A 19 -0.41 -0.88 5.98
N GLU A 20 0.20 0.13 5.36
CA GLU A 20 0.39 0.21 3.91
C GLU A 20 1.14 -1.00 3.38
N ARG A 21 2.29 -1.35 3.98
CA ARG A 21 3.07 -2.54 3.58
C ARG A 21 2.31 -3.84 3.78
N HIS A 22 1.46 -3.91 4.80
CA HIS A 22 0.60 -5.06 5.00
C HIS A 22 -0.41 -5.21 3.87
N ILE A 23 -1.15 -4.15 3.55
CA ILE A 23 -2.18 -4.19 2.52
C ILE A 23 -1.53 -4.39 1.14
N LEU A 24 -0.37 -3.78 0.88
CA LEU A 24 0.43 -4.03 -0.33
C LEU A 24 0.86 -5.49 -0.45
N SER A 25 1.24 -6.12 0.67
CA SER A 25 1.52 -7.56 0.72
C SER A 25 0.30 -8.38 0.34
N CYS A 26 -0.87 -8.06 0.90
CA CYS A 26 -2.14 -8.72 0.58
C CYS A 26 -2.50 -8.56 -0.90
N PHE A 27 -2.36 -7.34 -1.42
CA PHE A 27 -2.60 -7.02 -2.81
C PHE A 27 -1.70 -7.84 -3.75
N PHE A 28 -0.40 -7.93 -3.49
CA PHE A 28 0.50 -8.77 -4.28
C PHE A 28 0.14 -10.25 -4.20
N MET A 29 -0.24 -10.75 -3.02
CA MET A 29 -0.70 -12.14 -2.89
C MET A 29 -1.99 -12.39 -3.67
N ALA A 30 -2.91 -11.42 -3.73
CA ALA A 30 -4.13 -11.52 -4.53
C ALA A 30 -3.81 -11.51 -6.03
N VAL A 31 -2.93 -10.63 -6.49
CA VAL A 31 -2.43 -10.61 -7.89
C VAL A 31 -1.81 -11.95 -8.28
N CYS A 32 -1.06 -12.58 -7.38
CA CYS A 32 -0.46 -13.89 -7.61
C CYS A 32 -1.44 -15.07 -7.45
N SER A 33 -2.70 -14.82 -7.10
CA SER A 33 -3.68 -15.88 -6.74
C SER A 33 -3.18 -16.84 -5.65
N ILE A 34 -2.40 -16.32 -4.70
CA ILE A 34 -1.89 -17.06 -3.53
C ILE A 34 -2.65 -16.65 -2.25
N GLY A 35 -3.10 -15.39 -2.20
CA GLY A 35 -3.85 -14.84 -1.07
C GLY A 35 -5.36 -14.81 -1.29
N PRO A 36 -6.10 -14.28 -0.30
CA PRO A 36 -7.53 -14.04 -0.45
C PRO A 36 -7.80 -13.04 -1.58
N ALA A 37 -8.96 -13.18 -2.22
CA ALA A 37 -9.46 -12.16 -3.14
C ALA A 37 -9.69 -10.83 -2.41
N MET A 38 -9.60 -9.73 -3.15
CA MET A 38 -9.77 -8.38 -2.62
C MET A 38 -10.73 -7.61 -3.52
N ASP A 39 -11.60 -6.83 -2.90
CA ASP A 39 -12.46 -5.90 -3.62
C ASP A 39 -11.63 -4.69 -4.05
N LEU A 40 -11.60 -4.45 -5.36
CA LEU A 40 -10.79 -3.41 -6.00
C LEU A 40 -11.70 -2.36 -6.60
N TYR A 41 -11.33 -1.10 -6.42
CA TYR A 41 -12.07 0.05 -6.92
C TYR A 41 -11.15 1.00 -7.68
N THR A 42 -11.72 1.88 -8.50
CA THR A 42 -11.00 3.01 -9.12
C THR A 42 -11.58 4.33 -8.60
N PRO A 43 -10.81 5.43 -8.47
CA PRO A 43 -11.42 6.73 -8.20
C PRO A 43 -12.30 7.17 -9.38
N SER A 44 -13.37 7.91 -9.09
CA SER A 44 -14.06 8.74 -10.08
C SER A 44 -13.14 9.89 -10.54
N GLU A 45 -13.47 10.50 -11.68
CA GLU A 45 -12.73 11.66 -12.20
C GLU A 45 -12.77 12.84 -11.21
N GLU A 46 -13.91 13.07 -10.57
CA GLU A 46 -14.10 14.11 -9.55
C GLU A 46 -13.22 13.84 -8.31
N LEU A 47 -13.23 12.60 -7.80
CA LEU A 47 -12.39 12.22 -6.67
C LEU A 47 -10.90 12.34 -7.01
N LEU A 48 -10.48 11.89 -8.20
CA LEU A 48 -9.09 11.98 -8.63
C LEU A 48 -8.62 13.43 -8.75
N THR A 49 -9.45 14.28 -9.35
CA THR A 49 -9.18 15.72 -9.51
C THR A 49 -9.08 16.40 -8.15
N SER A 50 -10.01 16.11 -7.23
CA SER A 50 -10.00 16.64 -5.88
C SER A 50 -8.76 16.18 -5.09
N ALA A 51 -8.36 14.91 -5.23
CA ALA A 51 -7.20 14.36 -4.54
C ALA A 51 -5.86 14.95 -5.03
N LEU A 52 -5.81 15.42 -6.28
CA LEU A 52 -4.59 15.93 -6.92
C LEU A 52 -4.64 17.45 -7.17
N GLN A 53 -5.62 18.16 -6.61
CA GLN A 53 -5.84 19.59 -6.87
C GLN A 53 -4.60 20.46 -6.59
N ASP A 54 -3.81 20.11 -5.57
CA ASP A 54 -2.61 20.85 -5.16
C ASP A 54 -1.38 20.47 -6.01
N ASN A 55 -1.51 19.52 -6.93
CA ASN A 55 -0.43 19.09 -7.82
C ASN A 55 -0.95 18.88 -9.26
N PRO A 56 -1.15 19.97 -10.04
CA PRO A 56 -1.68 19.88 -11.40
C PRO A 56 -0.85 18.97 -12.33
N SER A 57 0.47 18.90 -12.14
CA SER A 57 1.34 18.00 -12.91
C SER A 57 1.09 16.51 -12.65
N ALA A 58 0.53 16.19 -11.47
CA ALA A 58 0.14 14.84 -11.11
C ALA A 58 -1.12 14.37 -11.84
N ILE A 59 -2.02 15.28 -12.24
CA ILE A 59 -3.28 14.93 -12.91
C ILE A 59 -3.03 14.35 -14.30
N GLU A 60 -2.21 15.03 -15.12
CA GLU A 60 -1.88 14.52 -16.47
C GLU A 60 -1.23 13.15 -16.39
N SER A 61 -0.34 12.99 -15.42
CA SER A 61 0.39 11.75 -15.22
C SER A 61 -0.50 10.65 -14.65
N ALA A 62 -1.47 10.97 -13.78
CA ALA A 62 -2.46 10.03 -13.25
C ALA A 62 -3.31 9.39 -14.35
N ASN A 63 -3.59 10.09 -15.46
CA ASN A 63 -4.31 9.51 -16.60
C ASN A 63 -3.58 8.32 -17.23
N LYS A 64 -2.24 8.29 -17.13
CA LYS A 64 -1.37 7.21 -17.62
C LYS A 64 -1.27 6.05 -16.63
N LEU A 65 -1.82 6.19 -15.43
CA LEU A 65 -1.77 5.19 -14.35
C LEU A 65 -3.09 4.44 -14.22
N GLN A 66 -2.99 3.17 -13.86
CA GLN A 66 -4.06 2.43 -13.22
C GLN A 66 -3.98 2.75 -11.73
N ILE A 67 -5.03 3.37 -11.19
CA ILE A 67 -5.15 3.69 -9.77
C ILE A 67 -6.19 2.77 -9.17
N ILE A 68 -5.78 1.98 -8.18
CA ILE A 68 -6.65 1.01 -7.50
C ILE A 68 -6.77 1.37 -6.04
N ILE A 69 -7.99 1.41 -5.53
CA ILE A 69 -8.34 1.68 -4.14
C ILE A 69 -8.84 0.39 -3.49
N ILE A 70 -8.39 0.13 -2.27
CA ILE A 70 -8.84 -0.91 -1.36
C ILE A 70 -9.27 -0.20 -0.07
N LYS A 71 -10.54 -0.35 0.32
CA LYS A 71 -11.12 0.31 1.52
C LYS A 71 -11.56 -0.64 2.62
N ASP A 72 -11.63 -1.94 2.30
CA ASP A 72 -12.26 -2.96 3.16
C ASP A 72 -11.25 -3.67 4.07
N MET A 73 -10.07 -3.08 4.30
CA MET A 73 -9.02 -3.61 5.17
C MET A 73 -8.58 -2.61 6.23
N LEU A 74 -8.55 -3.05 7.50
CA LEU A 74 -8.05 -2.27 8.64
C LEU A 74 -8.67 -0.87 8.81
N GLY A 75 -9.84 -0.63 8.20
CA GLY A 75 -10.58 0.62 8.26
C GLY A 75 -9.81 1.83 7.72
N VAL A 76 -9.00 1.63 6.68
CA VAL A 76 -8.23 2.66 5.98
C VAL A 76 -8.50 2.60 4.48
N TYR A 77 -8.23 3.70 3.77
CA TYR A 77 -8.06 3.69 2.33
C TYR A 77 -6.60 3.39 2.00
N PHE A 78 -6.40 2.33 1.24
CA PHE A 78 -5.13 2.01 0.62
C PHE A 78 -5.27 2.19 -0.88
N THR A 79 -4.33 2.91 -1.49
CA THR A 79 -4.29 3.14 -2.93
C THR A 79 -2.96 2.66 -3.48
N VAL A 80 -2.98 2.04 -4.67
CA VAL A 80 -1.79 1.76 -5.48
C VAL A 80 -1.94 2.40 -6.85
N ALA A 81 -0.84 2.90 -7.37
CA ALA A 81 -0.77 3.50 -8.70
C ALA A 81 0.40 2.90 -9.49
N PHE A 82 0.15 2.44 -10.71
CA PHE A 82 1.15 1.86 -11.59
C PHE A 82 0.80 2.10 -13.07
N PRO A 83 1.77 2.11 -14.01
CA PRO A 83 1.50 2.46 -15.40
C PRO A 83 0.56 1.48 -16.11
N LYS A 84 -0.43 2.00 -16.85
CA LYS A 84 -1.32 1.18 -17.70
C LYS A 84 -0.55 0.44 -18.80
N ALA A 85 0.53 1.04 -19.30
CA ALA A 85 1.39 0.44 -20.32
C ALA A 85 2.23 -0.75 -19.80
N GLY A 86 2.30 -0.96 -18.49
CA GLY A 86 3.24 -1.91 -17.87
C GLY A 86 4.65 -1.31 -17.70
N PRO A 87 5.71 -2.13 -17.73
CA PRO A 87 7.04 -1.70 -17.30
C PRO A 87 7.74 -0.74 -18.27
N GLY A 88 7.34 -0.71 -19.55
CA GLY A 88 8.01 0.09 -20.56
C GLY A 88 9.47 -0.34 -20.72
N ASP A 89 10.39 0.62 -20.63
CA ASP A 89 11.84 0.39 -20.71
C ASP A 89 12.45 -0.15 -19.40
N LEU A 90 11.67 -0.20 -18.32
CA LEU A 90 12.11 -0.72 -17.02
C LEU A 90 11.97 -2.25 -16.96
N HIS A 91 12.68 -2.90 -16.05
CA HIS A 91 12.57 -4.35 -15.87
C HIS A 91 11.27 -4.77 -15.19
N ILE A 92 10.78 -3.96 -14.24
CA ILE A 92 9.49 -4.16 -13.57
C ILE A 92 8.70 -2.84 -13.54
N SER A 93 7.37 -2.92 -13.44
CA SER A 93 6.52 -1.72 -13.48
C SER A 93 6.68 -0.92 -12.20
N PRO A 94 7.03 0.38 -12.26
CA PRO A 94 7.12 1.21 -11.07
C PRO A 94 5.74 1.30 -10.40
N ILE A 95 5.73 1.35 -9.08
CA ILE A 95 4.51 1.38 -8.28
C ILE A 95 4.67 2.41 -7.17
N GLY A 96 3.63 3.21 -6.94
CA GLY A 96 3.47 3.98 -5.72
C GLY A 96 2.32 3.43 -4.89
N SER A 97 2.42 3.54 -3.57
CA SER A 97 1.34 3.18 -2.65
C SER A 97 1.03 4.31 -1.69
N GLY A 98 -0.17 4.29 -1.11
CA GLY A 98 -0.57 5.30 -0.15
C GLY A 98 -1.63 4.72 0.78
N CYS A 99 -1.42 4.90 2.08
CA CYS A 99 -2.39 4.52 3.11
C CYS A 99 -2.80 5.73 3.95
N SER A 100 -4.10 5.95 4.11
CA SER A 100 -4.63 7.00 4.98
C SER A 100 -6.08 6.71 5.40
N LEU A 101 -6.53 7.36 6.46
CA LEU A 101 -7.96 7.43 6.80
C LEU A 101 -8.74 8.35 5.83
N ASP A 102 -8.05 9.24 5.14
CA ASP A 102 -8.58 10.08 4.08
C ASP A 102 -8.22 9.53 2.68
N ILE A 103 -9.25 9.26 1.88
CA ILE A 103 -9.10 8.71 0.53
C ILE A 103 -8.33 9.64 -0.40
N ARG A 104 -8.49 10.97 -0.27
CA ARG A 104 -7.77 11.95 -1.10
C ARG A 104 -6.28 11.89 -0.83
N THR A 105 -5.91 11.89 0.45
CA THR A 105 -4.52 11.71 0.90
C THR A 105 -3.92 10.38 0.40
N ALA A 106 -4.68 9.27 0.48
CA ALA A 106 -4.20 7.97 0.00
C ALA A 106 -3.91 7.97 -1.51
N ILE A 107 -4.82 8.54 -2.32
CA ILE A 107 -4.65 8.70 -3.77
C ILE A 107 -3.46 9.60 -4.10
N GLN A 108 -3.38 10.76 -3.44
CA GLN A 108 -2.28 11.71 -3.64
C GLN A 108 -0.93 11.04 -3.39
N ARG A 109 -0.77 10.37 -2.24
CA ARG A 109 0.47 9.67 -1.87
C ARG A 109 0.85 8.63 -2.91
N ALA A 110 -0.05 7.70 -3.23
CA ALA A 110 0.21 6.64 -4.21
C ALA A 110 0.63 7.18 -5.58
N THR A 111 -0.03 8.26 -6.02
CA THR A 111 0.25 8.89 -7.31
C THR A 111 1.60 9.59 -7.30
N THR A 112 1.90 10.39 -6.26
CA THR A 112 3.19 11.10 -6.16
C THR A 112 4.38 10.17 -5.95
N GLU A 113 4.21 9.10 -5.17
CA GLU A 113 5.26 8.09 -4.96
C GLU A 113 5.57 7.34 -6.25
N GLN A 114 4.56 7.07 -7.08
CA GLN A 114 4.77 6.44 -8.39
C GLN A 114 5.66 7.32 -9.29
N PHE A 115 5.44 8.64 -9.32
CA PHE A 115 6.28 9.56 -10.08
C PHE A 115 7.70 9.63 -9.53
N GLN A 116 7.85 9.75 -8.21
CA GLN A 116 9.16 9.76 -7.57
C GLN A 116 9.94 8.48 -7.86
N SER A 117 9.29 7.31 -7.80
CA SER A 117 9.90 6.02 -8.14
C SER A 117 10.38 5.98 -9.60
N HIS A 118 9.64 6.58 -10.53
CA HIS A 118 10.05 6.65 -11.93
C HIS A 118 11.19 7.65 -12.16
N SER A 119 11.12 8.84 -11.55
CA SER A 119 12.12 9.90 -11.74
C SER A 119 13.46 9.62 -11.05
N LEU A 120 13.44 8.87 -9.95
CA LEU A 120 14.65 8.50 -9.19
C LEU A 120 15.26 7.17 -9.65
N TYR A 121 14.75 6.56 -10.71
CA TYR A 121 15.27 5.30 -11.21
C TYR A 121 16.70 5.47 -11.73
N GLY A 122 17.64 4.76 -11.09
CA GLY A 122 19.05 4.77 -11.46
C GLY A 122 19.67 3.37 -11.43
N ILE A 123 21.01 3.35 -11.40
CA ILE A 123 21.82 2.12 -11.49
C ILE A 123 21.52 1.15 -10.33
N VAL A 124 21.23 1.67 -9.13
CA VAL A 124 20.96 0.84 -7.94
C VAL A 124 19.60 0.18 -8.08
N GLU A 125 18.58 0.95 -8.45
CA GLU A 125 17.22 0.47 -8.70
C GLU A 125 17.22 -0.56 -9.83
N GLU A 126 17.97 -0.31 -10.91
CA GLU A 126 18.11 -1.25 -12.02
C GLU A 126 18.71 -2.60 -11.62
N ALA A 127 19.74 -2.60 -10.76
CA ALA A 127 20.33 -3.84 -10.25
C ALA A 127 19.37 -4.64 -9.36
N ILE A 128 18.58 -3.95 -8.53
CA ILE A 128 17.53 -4.56 -7.70
C ILE A 128 16.42 -5.13 -8.60
N ASP A 129 16.00 -4.36 -9.60
CA ASP A 129 14.92 -4.75 -10.50
C ASP A 129 15.31 -5.94 -11.37
N LYS A 130 16.58 -6.04 -11.80
CA LYS A 130 17.09 -7.22 -12.51
C LYS A 130 17.02 -8.48 -11.65
N THR A 131 17.49 -8.39 -10.41
CA THR A 131 17.40 -9.51 -9.44
C THR A 131 15.95 -9.88 -9.17
N THR A 132 15.08 -8.88 -9.06
CA THR A 132 13.63 -9.06 -8.87
C THR A 132 12.99 -9.71 -10.09
N LEU A 133 13.35 -9.30 -11.30
CA LEU A 133 12.84 -9.86 -12.55
C LEU A 133 13.20 -11.34 -12.66
N ASP A 134 14.43 -11.73 -12.37
CA ASP A 134 14.87 -13.13 -12.38
C ASP A 134 14.06 -13.97 -11.38
N LEU A 135 13.86 -13.46 -10.16
CA LEU A 135 13.04 -14.09 -9.14
C LEU A 135 11.58 -14.27 -9.59
N LEU A 136 10.94 -13.19 -10.04
CA LEU A 136 9.52 -13.21 -10.41
C LEU A 136 9.27 -14.05 -11.67
N SER A 137 10.20 -14.03 -12.63
CA SER A 137 10.10 -14.80 -13.88
C SER A 137 10.27 -16.30 -13.68
N SER A 138 10.92 -16.71 -12.58
CA SER A 138 11.09 -18.13 -12.23
C SER A 138 9.79 -18.85 -11.81
N SER A 139 8.68 -18.12 -11.63
CA SER A 139 7.42 -18.68 -11.16
C SER A 139 6.21 -18.12 -11.91
N ASP A 140 5.38 -19.01 -12.45
CA ASP A 140 4.14 -18.65 -13.13
C ASP A 140 3.16 -17.88 -12.24
N LYS A 141 3.22 -18.07 -10.92
CA LYS A 141 2.38 -17.33 -9.98
C LYS A 141 2.90 -15.91 -9.76
N LEU A 142 4.22 -15.72 -9.77
CA LEU A 142 4.86 -14.46 -9.39
C LEU A 142 5.06 -13.50 -10.58
N LYS A 143 5.14 -14.03 -11.81
CA LYS A 143 5.33 -13.22 -13.02
C LYS A 143 4.27 -12.12 -13.20
N GLY A 144 3.09 -12.29 -12.61
CA GLY A 144 2.04 -11.27 -12.57
C GLY A 144 2.47 -9.96 -11.91
N LEU A 145 3.45 -9.99 -11.01
CA LEU A 145 3.97 -8.81 -10.30
C LEU A 145 4.96 -7.96 -11.12
N ILE A 146 5.49 -8.49 -12.23
CA ILE A 146 6.43 -7.77 -13.11
C ILE A 146 5.73 -6.58 -13.76
N GLY A 147 4.57 -6.85 -14.39
CA GLY A 147 3.85 -5.89 -15.21
C GLY A 147 2.42 -5.62 -14.79
N PHE A 148 1.93 -6.29 -13.73
CA PHE A 148 0.53 -6.25 -13.31
C PHE A 148 -0.46 -6.55 -14.45
N ALA A 149 -0.06 -7.42 -15.38
CA ALA A 149 -0.76 -7.61 -16.67
C ALA A 149 -2.25 -7.94 -16.51
N HIS A 150 -2.61 -8.70 -15.48
CA HIS A 150 -4.00 -9.12 -15.22
C HIS A 150 -4.87 -8.03 -14.59
N ILE A 151 -4.27 -6.99 -14.02
CA ILE A 151 -4.99 -5.96 -13.26
C ILE A 151 -4.86 -4.55 -13.83
N ARG A 152 -3.90 -4.30 -14.74
CA ARG A 152 -3.62 -2.97 -15.32
C ARG A 152 -4.68 -2.41 -16.25
N SER A 153 -5.66 -3.22 -16.64
CA SER A 153 -6.76 -2.84 -17.54
C SER A 153 -8.11 -3.37 -17.07
N LEU A 154 -8.25 -3.62 -15.76
CA LEU A 154 -9.54 -4.04 -15.21
C LEU A 154 -10.53 -2.88 -15.25
N SER A 155 -11.75 -3.18 -15.68
CA SER A 155 -12.90 -2.33 -15.40
C SER A 155 -13.31 -2.59 -13.96
N LEU A 156 -13.17 -1.58 -13.11
CA LEU A 156 -13.45 -1.64 -11.67
C LEU A 156 -14.61 -0.71 -11.32
N PRO A 157 -15.41 -1.03 -10.29
CA PRO A 157 -16.38 -0.09 -9.75
C PRO A 157 -15.68 1.20 -9.32
N SER A 158 -16.31 2.34 -9.61
CA SER A 158 -15.79 3.66 -9.24
C SER A 158 -16.20 4.06 -7.83
N LEU A 159 -15.32 4.77 -7.12
CA LEU A 159 -15.63 5.44 -5.86
C LEU A 159 -15.72 6.94 -6.07
N ASP A 160 -16.83 7.51 -5.61
CA ASP A 160 -17.08 8.95 -5.66
C ASP A 160 -16.42 9.67 -4.48
N GLN A 161 -16.41 11.01 -4.57
CA GLN A 161 -15.90 11.86 -3.52
C GLN A 161 -16.73 11.66 -2.23
N PRO A 162 -16.08 11.58 -1.04
CA PRO A 162 -16.81 11.59 0.22
C PRO A 162 -17.66 12.85 0.35
N LEU A 163 -18.90 12.69 0.82
CA LEU A 163 -19.86 13.80 1.03
C LEU A 163 -19.37 14.83 2.06
N THR A 164 -18.47 14.42 2.96
CA THR A 164 -17.93 15.25 4.03
C THR A 164 -16.42 15.24 3.97
N ASP A 165 -15.81 16.41 4.15
CA ASP A 165 -14.36 16.50 4.25
C ASP A 165 -13.84 15.81 5.52
N PHE A 166 -12.66 15.22 5.39
CA PHE A 166 -11.99 14.55 6.50
C PHE A 166 -11.26 15.58 7.37
N THR A 167 -11.75 15.82 8.59
CA THR A 167 -11.25 16.90 9.48
C THR A 167 -10.62 16.39 10.78
N ALA A 168 -10.12 15.14 10.82
CA ALA A 168 -9.56 14.57 12.04
C ALA A 168 -8.13 15.08 12.31
N SER A 169 -7.90 15.56 13.53
CA SER A 169 -6.56 15.87 14.03
C SER A 169 -5.69 14.61 14.16
N VAL A 170 -4.36 14.77 14.18
CA VAL A 170 -3.41 13.64 14.31
C VAL A 170 -3.72 12.71 15.50
N PRO A 171 -4.02 13.20 16.72
CA PRO A 171 -4.42 12.32 17.82
C PRO A 171 -5.73 11.55 17.58
N GLN A 172 -6.71 12.16 16.91
CA GLN A 172 -7.98 11.49 16.56
C GLN A 172 -7.76 10.40 15.51
N GLN A 173 -6.88 10.65 14.53
CA GLN A 173 -6.48 9.66 13.53
C GLN A 173 -5.78 8.47 14.20
N LEU A 174 -4.81 8.72 15.08
CA LEU A 174 -4.13 7.67 15.84
C LEU A 174 -5.09 6.81 16.65
N LYS A 175 -6.02 7.45 17.39
CA LYS A 175 -7.04 6.73 18.16
C LYS A 175 -7.91 5.86 17.25
N THR A 176 -8.27 6.35 16.07
CA THR A 176 -9.05 5.60 15.08
C THR A 176 -8.28 4.39 14.57
N LEU A 177 -7.02 4.57 14.15
CA LEU A 177 -6.17 3.46 13.68
C LEU A 177 -5.94 2.41 14.77
N GLN A 178 -5.69 2.84 16.01
CA GLN A 178 -5.54 1.94 17.14
C GLN A 178 -6.82 1.12 17.37
N ASN A 179 -7.99 1.76 17.35
CA ASN A 179 -9.27 1.06 17.49
C ASN A 179 -9.52 0.09 16.33
N ASN A 180 -9.18 0.45 15.09
CA ASN A 180 -9.31 -0.43 13.93
C ASN A 180 -8.44 -1.68 14.08
N LEU A 181 -7.17 -1.50 14.47
CA LEU A 181 -6.25 -2.61 14.68
C LEU A 181 -6.67 -3.50 15.86
N LEU A 182 -7.13 -2.91 16.96
CA LEU A 182 -7.63 -3.65 18.12
C LEU A 182 -8.86 -4.51 17.78
N ARG A 183 -9.79 -4.00 16.97
CA ARG A 183 -10.94 -4.78 16.46
C ARG A 183 -10.50 -6.02 15.67
N GLU A 184 -9.34 -5.95 15.02
CA GLU A 184 -8.72 -7.04 14.25
C GLU A 184 -7.76 -7.90 15.08
N GLY A 185 -7.78 -7.75 16.42
CA GLY A 185 -6.93 -8.47 17.36
C GLY A 185 -5.45 -8.12 17.24
N LYS A 186 -5.12 -6.88 16.81
CA LYS A 186 -3.76 -6.41 16.61
C LYS A 186 -3.43 -5.26 17.54
N THR A 187 -2.16 -5.20 17.93
CA THR A 187 -1.63 -4.15 18.82
C THR A 187 -0.48 -3.44 18.13
N ILE A 188 -0.47 -2.11 18.19
CA ILE A 188 0.67 -1.30 17.76
C ILE A 188 1.69 -1.25 18.89
N PHE A 189 2.92 -1.69 18.60
CA PHE A 189 4.08 -1.42 19.42
C PHE A 189 4.88 -0.31 18.75
N HIS A 190 5.42 0.62 19.55
CA HIS A 190 6.32 1.63 19.04
C HIS A 190 7.46 1.90 20.02
N ARG A 191 8.56 2.41 19.50
CA ARG A 191 9.64 2.98 20.30
C ARG A 191 10.17 4.23 19.64
N THR A 192 10.58 5.18 20.45
CA THR A 192 11.36 6.33 19.99
C THR A 192 12.80 5.89 19.73
N VAL A 193 13.26 6.06 18.50
CA VAL A 193 14.63 5.71 18.07
C VAL A 193 15.58 6.88 18.34
N ALA A 194 15.13 8.11 18.07
CA ALA A 194 15.90 9.32 18.30
C ALA A 194 14.98 10.49 18.65
N ARG A 195 15.46 11.40 19.50
CA ARG A 195 14.87 12.72 19.75
C ARG A 195 15.91 13.78 19.40
N TYR A 196 15.48 14.81 18.70
CA TYR A 196 16.33 15.95 18.33
C TYR A 196 15.94 17.18 19.16
N SER A 197 16.74 18.25 19.10
CA SER A 197 16.35 19.53 19.70
C SER A 197 15.01 20.02 19.09
N GLY A 198 14.11 20.50 19.95
CA GLY A 198 12.70 20.74 19.59
C GLY A 198 11.80 19.52 19.84
N ASN A 199 10.59 19.53 19.29
CA ASN A 199 9.61 18.43 19.44
C ASN A 199 9.81 17.30 18.40
N ASN A 200 10.91 17.33 17.64
CA ASN A 200 11.19 16.43 16.53
C ASN A 200 11.59 15.03 17.01
N VAL A 201 10.96 14.00 16.46
CA VAL A 201 11.10 12.60 16.92
C VAL A 201 11.18 11.64 15.73
N VAL A 202 12.04 10.62 15.85
CA VAL A 202 12.02 9.43 14.98
C VAL A 202 11.44 8.27 15.77
N SER A 203 10.37 7.68 15.25
CA SER A 203 9.68 6.54 15.86
C SER A 203 9.74 5.31 14.95
N GLN A 204 9.89 4.14 15.57
CA GLN A 204 9.74 2.86 14.92
C GLN A 204 8.45 2.21 15.40
N CYS A 205 7.58 1.84 14.46
CA CYS A 205 6.32 1.14 14.72
C CYS A 205 6.42 -0.32 14.29
N TYR A 206 5.71 -1.19 15.00
CA TYR A 206 5.61 -2.61 14.70
C TYR A 206 4.23 -3.15 15.11
N VAL A 207 3.58 -3.86 14.22
CA VAL A 207 2.30 -4.53 14.48
C VAL A 207 2.49 -6.03 14.21
N PRO A 208 2.51 -6.88 15.25
CA PRO A 208 2.63 -8.32 15.08
C PRO A 208 1.51 -8.91 14.22
N GLY A 209 1.86 -9.91 13.39
CA GLY A 209 0.90 -10.63 12.56
C GLY A 209 0.51 -9.92 11.26
N LEU A 210 1.14 -8.78 10.93
CA LEU A 210 1.05 -8.19 9.60
C LEU A 210 2.03 -8.85 8.63
N GLU A 211 1.59 -9.00 7.39
CA GLU A 211 2.37 -9.56 6.29
C GLU A 211 3.51 -8.66 5.83
N ARG A 212 4.52 -9.29 5.21
CA ARG A 212 5.69 -8.64 4.61
C ARG A 212 5.98 -9.12 3.18
N PHE A 213 5.01 -9.77 2.55
CA PHE A 213 5.17 -10.28 1.18
C PHE A 213 5.50 -9.17 0.16
N ASN A 214 5.20 -7.90 0.47
CA ASN A 214 5.54 -6.76 -0.36
C ASN A 214 7.02 -6.68 -0.74
N ILE A 215 7.94 -7.17 0.09
CA ILE A 215 9.39 -7.12 -0.20
C ILE A 215 9.82 -8.14 -1.26
N ILE A 216 8.91 -8.99 -1.76
CA ILE A 216 9.20 -9.86 -2.91
C ILE A 216 9.57 -9.08 -4.16
N ARG A 217 9.05 -7.86 -4.28
CA ARG A 217 9.40 -6.91 -5.33
C ARG A 217 10.73 -6.18 -5.12
N ASN A 218 11.49 -6.55 -4.08
CA ASN A 218 12.87 -6.12 -3.85
C ASN A 218 13.85 -7.31 -3.98
N GLY A 219 13.49 -8.33 -4.76
CA GLY A 219 14.32 -9.51 -5.01
C GLY A 219 14.44 -10.47 -3.82
N CYS A 220 13.63 -10.30 -2.77
CA CYS A 220 13.69 -11.12 -1.56
C CYS A 220 12.63 -12.23 -1.59
N LEU A 221 13.03 -13.50 -1.47
CA LEU A 221 12.06 -14.58 -1.30
C LEU A 221 11.41 -14.49 0.10
N VAL A 222 10.08 -14.40 0.13
CA VAL A 222 9.32 -14.31 1.39
C VAL A 222 8.17 -15.29 1.37
N ALA A 223 8.10 -16.14 2.39
CA ALA A 223 6.92 -16.93 2.67
C ALA A 223 5.87 -16.06 3.39
N PRO A 224 4.64 -15.96 2.88
CA PRO A 224 3.54 -15.34 3.62
C PRO A 224 3.32 -16.05 4.95
N GLN A 225 3.05 -15.30 6.03
CA GLN A 225 3.13 -15.86 7.38
C GLN A 225 1.78 -16.18 8.01
N HIS A 226 0.85 -15.22 8.01
CA HIS A 226 -0.33 -15.29 8.86
C HIS A 226 -1.62 -15.54 8.06
N ILE A 227 -1.76 -14.88 6.92
CA ILE A 227 -2.97 -14.96 6.08
C ILE A 227 -3.19 -16.37 5.53
N LEU A 228 -2.13 -17.04 5.05
CA LEU A 228 -2.25 -18.41 4.54
C LEU A 228 -2.58 -19.45 5.63
N ARG A 229 -2.36 -19.12 6.91
CA ARG A 229 -2.71 -20.01 8.03
C ARG A 229 -4.19 -19.89 8.43
N LYS A 230 -4.86 -18.78 8.11
CA LYS A 230 -6.27 -18.56 8.44
C LYS A 230 -7.20 -19.36 7.52
N THR A 231 -6.89 -19.41 6.22
CA THR A 231 -7.66 -20.19 5.22
C THR A 231 -7.66 -21.69 5.51
N SER A 232 -6.56 -22.25 6.05
CA SER A 232 -6.52 -23.67 6.44
C SER A 232 -7.43 -24.02 7.62
N LYS A 233 -7.71 -23.08 8.53
CA LYS A 233 -8.62 -23.34 9.67
C LYS A 233 -10.09 -23.35 9.26
N SER A 234 -10.48 -22.50 8.31
CA SER A 234 -11.85 -22.46 7.77
C SER A 234 -12.24 -23.78 7.09
N LEU A 235 -11.31 -24.36 6.32
CA LEU A 235 -11.51 -25.64 5.63
C LEU A 235 -11.64 -26.84 6.58
N HIS A 236 -11.07 -26.78 7.79
CA HIS A 236 -11.19 -27.85 8.78
C HIS A 236 -12.48 -27.81 9.60
N LEU A 237 -13.12 -26.63 9.74
CA LEU A 237 -14.43 -26.54 10.41
C LEU A 237 -15.60 -26.94 9.51
N GLU A 238 -15.47 -26.82 8.19
CA GLU A 238 -16.51 -27.25 7.24
C GLU A 238 -16.51 -28.76 6.98
N GLN A 239 -15.45 -29.47 7.36
CA GLN A 239 -15.37 -30.94 7.26
C GLN A 239 -15.80 -31.67 8.55
N GLN A 240 -16.26 -30.93 9.57
CA GLN A 240 -16.71 -31.49 10.86
C GLN A 240 -18.16 -31.14 11.22
N LYS A 241 -18.96 -30.72 10.23
CA LYS A 241 -20.42 -30.58 10.33
C LYS A 241 -21.09 -31.50 9.34
#